data_AF-A0A7S0PPF4-F1
#
_entry.id   AF-A0A7S0PPF4-F1
#
_cell.length_a   1.000
_cell.length_b   1.000
_cell.length_c   1.000
_cell.angle_alpha   90.00
_cell.angle_beta   90.00
_cell.angle_gamma   90.00
#
_symmetry.space_group_name_H-M   'P 1'
#
loop_
_entity.id
_entity.type
_entity.pdbx_description
1 polymer ?
#
loop_
_entity_poly.entity_id
_entity_poly.type
_entity_poly.pdbx_seq_one_letter_code
_entity_poly.pdbx_strand_id
1 'polypeptide(L)'
;AVMAGAAEGAPPAGDSDPTDPPRCTHVIVKRGKTKTCRQFAKPGTSPPICGNHLHAVFPSDRVPCEHCGTPVLTREMKKHVGKCPAYLRVADAESMPYFARDANLGSDDENVGADDEAVRLPRGEELRALVAKVRRACSDAGIDANMPTPEPISDARCDAAVARLAAAAARASGGGGGVGGRATRIAPFNPRHARQQASIVSHMAAAGLVRVRSPDANDDMSPSPAYVELGAGRGYLSHFLMDAFGPNDLVLVERRAYRFKAERNIRGGTSV
;
A
#
# COMPACT_ATOMS: atom_id res chain seq x y z
N ALA A 1 -47.26 -14.86 52.11
CA ALA A 1 -46.36 -15.96 51.67
C ALA A 1 -46.46 -16.03 50.15
N VAL A 2 -45.46 -15.79 49.30
CA VAL A 2 -44.00 -15.52 49.36
C VAL A 2 -43.67 -14.79 48.03
N MET A 3 -43.21 -13.53 48.06
CA MET A 3 -41.92 -12.99 47.57
C MET A 3 -41.37 -13.42 46.20
N ALA A 4 -41.15 -12.43 45.31
CA ALA A 4 -39.94 -12.15 44.50
C ALA A 4 -40.25 -10.96 43.54
N GLY A 5 -39.54 -9.84 43.43
CA GLY A 5 -38.19 -9.44 43.85
C GLY A 5 -37.22 -9.42 42.67
N ALA A 6 -37.09 -8.29 41.93
CA ALA A 6 -35.96 -7.97 41.04
C ALA A 6 -36.06 -6.48 40.61
N ALA A 7 -35.46 -5.55 41.37
CA ALA A 7 -34.07 -5.07 41.24
C ALA A 7 -33.92 -3.98 40.18
N GLU A 8 -34.03 -2.73 40.65
CA GLU A 8 -33.44 -1.54 40.03
C GLU A 8 -31.94 -1.76 39.78
N GLY A 9 -31.48 -1.30 38.61
CA GLY A 9 -30.07 -1.29 38.25
C GLY A 9 -29.73 0.01 37.53
N ALA A 10 -29.72 1.12 38.27
CA ALA A 10 -29.08 2.35 37.82
C ALA A 10 -27.56 2.08 37.68
N PRO A 11 -26.91 2.52 36.59
CA PRO A 11 -25.46 2.34 36.45
C PRO A 11 -24.73 3.17 37.53
N PRO A 12 -23.58 2.69 38.03
CA PRO A 12 -22.84 3.38 39.08
C PRO A 12 -22.41 4.76 38.58
N ALA A 13 -22.84 5.80 39.31
CA ALA A 13 -22.32 7.15 39.19
C ALA A 13 -20.84 7.10 39.58
N GLY A 14 -19.95 7.10 38.57
CA GLY A 14 -18.54 7.30 38.81
C GLY A 14 -18.31 8.68 39.40
N ASP A 15 -17.48 8.76 40.43
CA ASP A 15 -16.96 9.99 41.02
C ASP A 15 -16.54 10.96 39.91
N SER A 16 -17.40 11.92 39.63
CA SER A 16 -17.07 13.09 38.83
C SER A 16 -17.13 14.25 39.80
N ASP A 17 -16.00 14.92 39.95
CA ASP A 17 -15.91 16.19 40.63
C ASP A 17 -17.03 17.09 40.07
N PRO A 18 -17.92 17.68 40.89
CA PRO A 18 -19.02 18.52 40.40
C PRO A 18 -18.56 19.76 39.59
N THR A 19 -17.24 20.01 39.53
CA THR A 19 -16.63 21.02 38.67
C THR A 19 -16.25 20.54 37.26
N ASP A 20 -16.29 19.23 37.00
CA ASP A 20 -15.86 18.66 35.72
C ASP A 20 -16.92 18.93 34.63
N PRO A 21 -16.54 19.47 33.46
CA PRO A 21 -17.50 19.77 32.40
C PRO A 21 -18.24 18.49 31.94
N PRO A 22 -19.51 18.59 31.51
CA PRO A 22 -20.29 17.41 31.15
C PRO A 22 -19.63 16.65 29.98
N ARG A 23 -19.75 15.32 29.97
CA ARG A 23 -19.22 14.47 28.89
C ARG A 23 -20.11 14.51 27.66
N CYS A 24 -19.52 14.30 26.49
CA CYS A 24 -20.27 14.23 25.22
C CYS A 24 -21.21 13.02 25.17
N THR A 25 -22.47 13.25 24.81
CA THR A 25 -23.51 12.21 24.73
C THR A 25 -23.54 11.43 23.41
N HIS A 26 -22.67 11.75 22.45
CA HIS A 26 -22.66 11.10 21.13
C HIS A 26 -22.25 9.62 21.21
N VAL A 27 -23.02 8.75 20.55
CA VAL A 27 -22.78 7.30 20.51
C VAL A 27 -22.02 6.92 19.24
N ILE A 28 -20.83 6.34 19.43
CA ILE A 28 -19.99 5.81 18.35
C ILE A 28 -20.34 4.34 18.15
N VAL A 29 -20.85 4.00 16.97
CA VAL A 29 -21.10 2.61 16.56
C VAL A 29 -19.92 2.12 15.74
N LYS A 30 -19.21 1.08 16.20
CA LYS A 30 -18.11 0.46 15.45
C LYS A 30 -18.17 -1.06 15.57
N ARG A 31 -18.29 -1.75 14.43
CA ARG A 31 -18.34 -3.24 14.36
C ARG A 31 -19.38 -3.85 15.31
N GLY A 32 -20.61 -3.32 15.30
CA GLY A 32 -21.72 -3.83 16.11
C GLY A 32 -21.67 -3.52 17.61
N LYS A 33 -20.65 -2.78 18.08
CA LYS A 33 -20.55 -2.32 19.48
C LYS A 33 -20.78 -0.81 19.55
N THR A 34 -21.57 -0.38 20.53
CA THR A 34 -21.84 1.03 20.83
C THR A 34 -20.95 1.50 21.98
N LYS A 35 -20.38 2.69 21.86
CA LYS A 35 -19.64 3.34 22.95
C LYS A 35 -19.91 4.84 22.95
N THR A 36 -20.04 5.43 24.13
CA THR A 36 -20.22 6.89 24.26
C THR A 36 -18.90 7.61 24.06
N CYS A 37 -18.94 8.79 23.44
CA CYS A 37 -17.77 9.64 23.29
C CYS A 37 -17.21 10.04 24.65
N ARG A 38 -15.89 9.90 24.85
CA ARG A 38 -15.22 10.24 26.12
C ARG A 38 -14.77 11.71 26.22
N GLN A 39 -14.98 12.50 25.17
CA GLN A 39 -14.56 13.90 25.14
C GLN A 39 -15.49 14.75 26.01
N PHE A 40 -14.94 15.79 26.63
CA PHE A 40 -15.72 16.82 27.31
C PHE A 40 -16.59 17.58 26.30
N ALA A 41 -17.82 17.89 26.70
CA ALA A 41 -18.74 18.71 25.94
C ALA A 41 -18.27 20.17 25.91
N LYS A 42 -18.68 20.91 24.89
CA LYS A 42 -18.49 22.36 24.88
C LYS A 42 -19.46 23.02 25.88
N PRO A 43 -19.02 24.05 26.63
CA PRO A 43 -19.93 24.85 27.44
C PRO A 43 -21.07 25.41 26.58
N GLY A 44 -22.30 25.36 27.08
CA GLY A 44 -23.48 25.92 26.40
C GLY A 44 -24.15 25.03 25.36
N THR A 45 -23.71 23.78 25.16
CA THR A 45 -24.41 22.82 24.27
C THR A 45 -25.45 22.01 25.04
N SER A 46 -26.69 21.97 24.56
CA SER A 46 -27.74 21.07 25.04
C SER A 46 -28.35 20.32 23.85
N PRO A 47 -28.22 18.98 23.76
CA PRO A 47 -27.53 18.09 24.69
C PRO A 47 -26.00 18.31 24.73
N PRO A 48 -25.29 17.86 25.80
CA PRO A 48 -23.85 18.04 25.96
C PRO A 48 -23.05 17.35 24.85
N ILE A 49 -22.39 18.13 23.99
CA ILE A 49 -21.69 17.62 22.81
C ILE A 49 -20.30 18.25 22.64
N CYS A 50 -19.30 17.41 22.32
CA CYS A 50 -17.94 17.87 22.09
C CYS A 50 -17.79 18.53 20.71
N GLY A 51 -16.73 19.34 20.53
CA GLY A 51 -16.46 20.02 19.26
C GLY A 51 -16.37 19.08 18.05
N ASN A 52 -15.96 17.83 18.26
CA ASN A 52 -15.90 16.83 17.20
C ASN A 52 -17.26 16.28 16.79
N HIS A 53 -18.27 16.29 17.66
CA HIS A 53 -19.62 15.76 17.36
C HIS A 53 -20.68 16.85 17.28
N LEU A 54 -20.31 18.12 17.44
CA LEU A 54 -21.22 19.28 17.36
C LEU A 54 -21.99 19.31 16.04
N HIS A 55 -21.36 18.85 14.97
CA HIS A 55 -21.93 18.73 13.63
C HIS A 55 -23.06 17.70 13.48
N ALA A 56 -23.15 16.73 14.40
CA ALA A 56 -24.18 15.70 14.37
C ALA A 56 -25.52 16.19 14.95
N VAL A 57 -25.51 17.32 15.66
CA VAL A 57 -26.70 17.87 16.34
C VAL A 57 -27.04 19.28 15.89
N PHE A 58 -26.02 20.07 15.53
CA PHE A 58 -26.23 21.32 14.81
C PHE A 58 -25.78 21.13 13.38
N PRO A 59 -26.59 21.55 12.37
CA PRO A 59 -26.12 21.60 11.00
C PRO A 59 -24.85 22.45 10.97
N SER A 60 -23.72 21.79 10.77
CA SER A 60 -22.45 22.47 10.61
C SER A 60 -22.04 22.29 9.16
N ASP A 61 -21.43 23.32 8.60
CA ASP A 61 -20.78 23.26 7.29
C ASP A 61 -19.53 22.37 7.33
N ARG A 62 -19.51 21.26 8.07
CA ARG A 62 -18.40 20.31 8.08
C ARG A 62 -18.66 19.25 7.04
N VAL A 63 -17.77 19.18 6.07
CA VAL A 63 -17.77 18.15 5.03
C VAL A 63 -16.55 17.23 5.25
N PRO A 64 -16.67 15.93 4.96
CA PRO A 64 -15.54 15.02 5.05
C PRO A 64 -14.46 15.41 4.03
N CYS A 65 -13.22 15.51 4.47
CA CYS A 65 -12.09 15.68 3.56
C CYS A 65 -11.98 14.47 2.63
N GLU A 66 -11.89 14.71 1.32
CA GLU A 66 -11.86 13.66 0.29
C GLU A 66 -10.62 12.76 0.40
N HIS A 67 -9.52 13.24 0.98
CA HIS A 67 -8.27 12.49 1.08
C HIS A 67 -8.17 11.62 2.35
N CYS A 68 -8.63 12.14 3.50
CA CYS A 68 -8.46 11.48 4.81
C CYS A 68 -9.77 11.15 5.52
N GLY A 69 -10.92 11.58 5.00
CA GLY A 69 -12.25 11.38 5.60
C GLY A 69 -12.50 12.18 6.88
N THR A 70 -11.55 13.03 7.30
CA THR A 70 -11.72 13.85 8.52
C THR A 70 -12.78 14.93 8.26
N PRO A 71 -13.79 15.11 9.13
CA PRO A 71 -14.81 16.15 8.96
C PRO A 71 -14.22 17.54 9.25
N VAL A 72 -14.14 18.38 8.22
CA VAL A 72 -13.51 19.71 8.25
C VAL A 72 -14.54 20.76 7.85
N LEU A 73 -14.50 21.93 8.49
CA LEU A 73 -15.36 23.06 8.11
C LEU A 73 -15.07 23.46 6.65
N THR A 74 -16.10 23.68 5.84
CA THR A 74 -15.98 24.03 4.42
C THR A 74 -15.01 25.19 4.21
N ARG A 75 -15.11 26.24 5.04
CA ARG A 75 -14.19 27.40 5.02
C ARG A 75 -12.73 27.09 5.37
N GLU A 76 -12.48 26.00 6.10
CA GLU A 76 -11.14 25.59 6.56
C GLU A 76 -10.53 24.48 5.68
N MET A 77 -11.27 23.99 4.67
CA MET A 77 -10.83 22.88 3.83
C MET A 77 -9.47 23.16 3.17
N LYS A 78 -9.26 24.37 2.61
CA LYS A 78 -7.96 24.76 2.02
C LYS A 78 -6.81 24.66 3.01
N LYS A 79 -6.99 25.13 4.25
CA LYS A 79 -5.97 25.07 5.31
C LYS A 79 -5.69 23.62 5.73
N HIS A 80 -6.74 22.81 5.79
CA HIS A 80 -6.63 21.38 6.10
C HIS A 80 -5.86 20.63 5.01
N VAL A 81 -6.23 20.77 3.74
CA VAL A 81 -5.61 20.06 2.61
C VAL A 81 -4.10 20.32 2.58
N GLY A 82 -3.66 21.58 2.76
CA GLY A 82 -2.24 21.92 2.82
C GLY A 82 -1.45 21.28 3.97
N LYS A 83 -2.12 20.77 5.01
CA LYS A 83 -1.50 20.05 6.14
C LYS A 83 -1.94 18.58 6.22
N CYS A 84 -2.76 18.13 5.28
CA CYS A 84 -3.39 16.81 5.34
C CYS A 84 -2.35 15.75 5.01
N PRO A 85 -1.98 14.85 5.94
CA PRO A 85 -0.93 13.86 5.68
C PRO A 85 -1.30 12.88 4.56
N ALA A 86 -2.61 12.67 4.33
CA ALA A 86 -3.07 11.83 3.23
C ALA A 86 -2.86 12.50 1.87
N TYR A 87 -3.15 13.80 1.76
CA TYR A 87 -2.95 14.61 0.57
C TYR A 87 -1.46 14.79 0.26
N LEU A 88 -0.67 15.25 1.25
CA LEU A 88 0.76 15.51 1.08
C LEU A 88 1.51 14.27 0.61
N ARG A 89 1.20 13.09 1.17
CA ARG A 89 1.81 11.83 0.73
C ARG A 89 1.48 11.45 -0.73
N VAL A 90 0.33 11.87 -1.23
CA VAL A 90 -0.03 11.65 -2.64
C VAL A 90 0.73 12.67 -3.48
N ALA A 91 0.64 13.96 -3.16
CA ALA A 91 1.38 15.01 -3.86
C ALA A 91 2.89 14.74 -3.95
N ASP A 92 3.52 14.28 -2.86
CA ASP A 92 4.93 13.88 -2.82
C ASP A 92 5.22 12.70 -3.75
N ALA A 93 4.32 11.73 -3.83
CA ALA A 93 4.48 10.59 -4.74
C ALA A 93 4.32 11.03 -6.21
N GLU A 94 3.44 12.00 -6.46
CA GLU A 94 3.10 12.47 -7.80
C GLU A 94 4.08 13.49 -8.38
N SER A 95 4.79 14.21 -7.51
CA SER A 95 5.87 15.14 -7.90
C SER A 95 7.18 14.44 -8.28
N MET A 96 7.24 13.11 -8.22
CA MET A 96 8.43 12.36 -8.57
C MET A 96 8.67 12.40 -10.09
N PRO A 97 9.92 12.57 -10.58
CA PRO A 97 10.21 12.72 -12.01
C PRO A 97 9.74 11.58 -12.92
N TYR A 98 9.56 10.37 -12.36
CA TYR A 98 9.08 9.17 -13.07
C TYR A 98 7.60 8.89 -12.83
N PHE A 99 6.91 9.70 -12.02
CA PHE A 99 5.49 9.54 -11.84
C PHE A 99 4.74 10.19 -13.01
N ALA A 100 4.02 9.38 -13.76
CA ALA A 100 3.05 9.84 -14.74
C ALA A 100 1.66 9.38 -14.28
N ARG A 101 0.80 10.35 -13.90
CA ARG A 101 -0.61 10.05 -13.64
C ARG A 101 -1.27 9.70 -14.96
N ASP A 102 -2.11 8.67 -14.97
CA ASP A 102 -3.01 8.43 -16.09
C ASP A 102 -2.28 8.29 -17.45
N ALA A 103 -1.03 7.79 -17.43
CA ALA A 103 -0.20 7.61 -18.63
C ALA A 103 -0.86 6.77 -19.75
N ASN A 104 -1.92 6.03 -19.41
CA ASN A 104 -2.68 5.20 -20.33
C ASN A 104 -4.15 5.66 -20.49
N LEU A 105 -4.52 6.85 -20.04
CA LEU A 105 -5.93 7.28 -20.03
C LEU A 105 -6.38 7.98 -21.32
N GLY A 106 -5.46 8.29 -22.23
CA GLY A 106 -5.76 9.13 -23.40
C GLY A 106 -6.11 10.57 -22.98
N SER A 107 -5.98 11.54 -23.89
CA SER A 107 -6.44 12.90 -23.63
C SER A 107 -7.91 13.04 -24.05
N ASP A 108 -8.74 13.67 -23.21
CA ASP A 108 -10.14 14.03 -23.55
C ASP A 108 -10.24 15.18 -24.59
N ASP A 109 -9.12 15.62 -25.17
CA ASP A 109 -9.13 16.61 -26.24
C ASP A 109 -9.68 15.97 -27.53
N GLU A 110 -10.96 16.21 -27.80
CA GLU A 110 -11.66 15.82 -29.04
C GLU A 110 -11.15 16.55 -30.31
N ASN A 111 -9.89 16.98 -30.35
CA ASN A 111 -9.28 17.58 -31.52
C ASN A 111 -7.84 17.12 -31.80
N VAL A 112 -7.47 15.94 -31.33
CA VAL A 112 -6.26 15.27 -31.82
C VAL A 112 -6.67 14.41 -33.01
N GLY A 113 -6.30 14.85 -34.21
CA GLY A 113 -6.58 14.13 -35.44
C GLY A 113 -6.11 12.68 -35.35
N ALA A 114 -7.05 11.76 -35.56
CA ALA A 114 -6.97 10.41 -36.15
C ALA A 114 -5.65 9.60 -36.15
N ASP A 115 -4.75 9.76 -35.19
CA ASP A 115 -3.57 8.89 -34.99
C ASP A 115 -3.49 8.47 -33.51
N ASP A 116 -4.59 7.89 -33.01
CA ASP A 116 -4.75 7.37 -31.65
C ASP A 116 -4.28 5.91 -31.54
N GLU A 117 -3.07 5.62 -32.07
CA GLU A 117 -2.45 4.28 -32.04
C GLU A 117 -1.79 3.95 -30.68
N ALA A 118 -1.78 4.88 -29.72
CA ALA A 118 -0.97 4.73 -28.51
C ALA A 118 -1.61 3.89 -27.39
N VAL A 119 -2.93 3.60 -27.41
CA VAL A 119 -3.59 2.89 -26.29
C VAL A 119 -4.64 1.86 -26.73
N ARG A 120 -4.44 1.18 -27.87
CA ARG A 120 -5.21 -0.02 -28.14
C ARG A 120 -4.45 -1.24 -27.63
N LEU A 121 -5.00 -1.94 -26.63
CA LEU A 121 -4.49 -3.26 -26.25
C LEU A 121 -4.41 -4.13 -27.52
N PRO A 122 -3.30 -4.86 -27.76
CA PRO A 122 -3.19 -5.73 -28.91
C PRO A 122 -4.40 -6.64 -29.02
N ARG A 123 -5.07 -6.69 -30.17
CA ARG A 123 -6.21 -7.58 -30.42
C ARG A 123 -5.99 -8.40 -31.67
N GLY A 124 -6.72 -9.51 -31.78
CA GLY A 124 -6.72 -10.33 -32.99
C GLY A 124 -5.30 -10.79 -33.34
N GLU A 125 -4.79 -10.32 -34.47
CA GLU A 125 -3.48 -10.72 -34.99
C GLU A 125 -2.31 -10.15 -34.18
N GLU A 126 -2.41 -8.91 -33.70
CA GLU A 126 -1.36 -8.28 -32.88
C GLU A 126 -1.15 -9.05 -31.57
N LEU A 127 -2.24 -9.47 -30.92
CA LEU A 127 -2.17 -10.30 -29.71
C LEU A 127 -1.55 -11.66 -30.02
N ARG A 128 -1.93 -12.29 -31.14
CA ARG A 128 -1.32 -13.55 -31.58
C ARG A 128 0.16 -13.40 -31.85
N ALA A 129 0.58 -12.30 -32.47
CA ALA A 129 1.98 -11.98 -32.73
C ALA A 129 2.76 -11.76 -31.41
N LEU A 130 2.19 -11.04 -30.44
CA LEU A 130 2.78 -10.89 -29.12
C LEU A 130 2.93 -12.23 -28.40
N VAL A 131 1.88 -13.07 -28.40
CA VAL A 131 1.93 -14.42 -27.82
C VAL A 131 2.99 -15.27 -28.50
N ALA A 132 3.13 -15.18 -29.83
CA ALA A 132 4.18 -15.88 -30.58
C ALA A 132 5.58 -15.39 -30.19
N LYS A 133 5.79 -14.08 -30.02
CA LYS A 133 7.05 -13.50 -29.53
C LYS A 133 7.40 -14.03 -28.13
N VAL A 134 6.42 -14.04 -27.21
CA VAL A 134 6.62 -14.56 -25.83
C VAL A 134 6.96 -16.05 -25.87
N ARG A 135 6.24 -16.87 -26.65
CA ARG A 135 6.54 -18.30 -26.80
C ARG A 135 7.92 -18.56 -27.38
N ARG A 136 8.33 -17.78 -28.38
CA ARG A 136 9.68 -17.85 -28.95
C ARG A 136 10.74 -17.51 -27.90
N ALA A 137 10.54 -16.43 -27.14
CA ALA A 137 11.46 -16.05 -26.07
C ALA A 137 11.56 -17.13 -24.97
N CYS A 138 10.44 -17.75 -24.58
CA CYS A 138 10.45 -18.90 -23.67
C CYS A 138 11.26 -20.06 -24.26
N SER A 139 11.03 -20.41 -25.54
CA SER A 139 11.76 -21.47 -26.22
C SER A 139 13.26 -21.18 -26.32
N ASP A 140 13.65 -19.96 -26.67
CA ASP A 140 15.04 -19.52 -26.75
C ASP A 140 15.74 -19.63 -25.37
N ALA A 141 14.99 -19.42 -24.29
CA ALA A 141 15.45 -19.60 -22.92
C ALA A 141 15.35 -21.05 -22.40
N GLY A 142 14.93 -22.01 -23.24
CA GLY A 142 14.73 -23.41 -22.83
C GLY A 142 13.58 -23.62 -21.85
N ILE A 143 12.64 -22.68 -21.76
CA ILE A 143 11.48 -22.72 -20.88
C ILE A 143 10.31 -23.36 -21.62
N ASP A 144 9.95 -24.59 -21.24
CA ASP A 144 8.71 -25.23 -21.66
C ASP A 144 7.63 -25.04 -20.59
N ALA A 145 6.52 -24.41 -20.99
CA ALA A 145 5.38 -24.14 -20.12
C ALA A 145 4.71 -25.42 -19.57
N ASN A 146 4.92 -26.57 -20.20
CA ASN A 146 4.37 -27.85 -19.78
C ASN A 146 5.37 -28.71 -18.99
N MET A 147 6.62 -28.25 -18.84
CA MET A 147 7.61 -29.00 -18.08
C MET A 147 7.28 -28.91 -16.59
N PRO A 148 7.16 -30.05 -15.88
CA PRO A 148 7.03 -30.04 -14.44
C PRO A 148 8.30 -29.43 -13.86
N THR A 149 8.22 -28.21 -13.33
CA THR A 149 9.29 -27.65 -12.52
C THR A 149 9.38 -28.49 -11.23
N PRO A 150 10.56 -29.00 -10.86
CA PRO A 150 10.73 -29.67 -9.58
C PRO A 150 10.19 -28.80 -8.43
N GLU A 151 9.71 -29.47 -7.39
CA GLU A 151 9.27 -28.86 -6.13
C GLU A 151 10.24 -27.77 -5.63
N PRO A 152 9.71 -26.74 -4.92
CA PRO A 152 10.19 -25.37 -5.00
C PRO A 152 11.71 -25.25 -4.85
N ILE A 153 12.34 -24.84 -5.94
CA ILE A 153 13.75 -24.46 -5.96
C ILE A 153 13.85 -23.12 -5.27
N SER A 154 14.60 -23.07 -4.17
CA SER A 154 15.11 -21.81 -3.60
C SER A 154 16.63 -21.88 -3.63
N ASP A 155 17.27 -20.90 -4.24
CA ASP A 155 18.72 -20.77 -4.16
C ASP A 155 19.15 -20.06 -2.86
N ALA A 156 20.45 -20.13 -2.54
CA ALA A 156 20.99 -19.54 -1.32
C ALA A 156 20.79 -18.02 -1.22
N ARG A 157 20.72 -17.30 -2.35
CA ARG A 157 20.48 -15.84 -2.37
C ARG A 157 19.01 -15.55 -2.04
N CYS A 158 18.10 -16.31 -2.62
CA CYS A 158 16.67 -16.22 -2.35
C CYS A 158 16.35 -16.62 -0.90
N ASP A 159 16.97 -17.67 -0.36
CA ASP A 159 16.82 -18.06 1.04
C ASP A 159 17.31 -16.97 2.00
N ALA A 160 18.47 -16.37 1.70
CA ALA A 160 18.99 -15.23 2.46
C ALA A 160 18.03 -14.02 2.39
N ALA A 161 17.45 -13.74 1.23
CA ALA A 161 16.46 -12.67 1.07
C ALA A 161 15.18 -12.93 1.89
N VAL A 162 14.65 -14.16 1.86
CA VAL A 162 13.51 -14.56 2.70
C VAL A 162 13.83 -14.39 4.19
N ALA A 163 15.02 -14.80 4.63
CA ALA A 163 15.48 -14.65 6.01
C ALA A 163 15.58 -13.17 6.42
N ARG A 164 16.12 -12.31 5.56
CA ARG A 164 16.18 -10.85 5.79
C ARG A 164 14.79 -10.24 5.91
N LEU A 165 13.86 -10.61 5.02
CA LEU A 165 12.48 -10.14 5.06
C LEU A 165 11.76 -10.61 6.34
N ALA A 166 11.94 -11.86 6.75
CA ALA A 166 11.37 -12.39 7.98
C ALA A 166 11.91 -11.67 9.22
N ALA A 167 13.24 -11.46 9.27
CA ALA A 167 13.89 -10.74 10.37
C ALA A 167 13.48 -9.26 10.42
N ALA A 168 13.32 -8.62 9.27
CA ALA A 168 12.80 -7.25 9.19
C ALA A 168 11.37 -7.20 9.74
N ALA A 169 10.50 -8.11 9.29
CA ALA A 169 9.11 -8.18 9.76
C ALA A 169 9.01 -8.40 11.27
N ALA A 170 9.85 -9.27 11.84
CA ALA A 170 9.91 -9.51 13.29
C ALA A 170 10.31 -8.24 14.08
N ARG A 171 11.25 -7.45 13.56
CA ARG A 171 11.63 -6.16 14.17
C ARG A 171 10.49 -5.15 14.11
N ALA A 172 9.71 -5.15 13.02
CA ALA A 172 8.57 -4.25 12.85
C ALA A 172 7.39 -4.59 13.76
N SER A 173 7.16 -5.88 14.07
CA SER A 173 6.09 -6.32 14.96
C SER A 173 6.44 -6.24 16.45
N GLY A 174 7.72 -6.17 16.81
CA GLY A 174 8.19 -5.99 18.20
C GLY A 174 8.21 -4.54 18.72
N GLY A 175 7.97 -3.54 17.87
CA GLY A 175 8.01 -2.12 18.24
C GLY A 175 6.65 -1.56 18.61
N GLY A 176 6.39 -1.38 19.91
CA GLY A 176 5.31 -0.52 20.40
C GLY A 176 5.38 0.87 19.77
N GLY A 177 4.22 1.46 19.47
CA GLY A 177 4.06 2.68 18.69
C GLY A 177 5.05 3.81 19.04
N GLY A 178 6.11 3.93 18.24
CA GLY A 178 7.05 5.04 18.28
C GLY A 178 6.70 6.07 17.23
N VAL A 179 6.21 7.22 17.66
CA VAL A 179 6.13 8.45 16.87
C VAL A 179 7.55 8.92 16.59
N GLY A 180 7.93 9.09 15.32
CA GLY A 180 9.08 9.95 14.94
C GLY A 180 10.28 9.32 14.24
N GLY A 181 10.29 8.01 13.93
CA GLY A 181 11.37 7.40 13.13
C GLY A 181 10.94 7.16 11.68
N ARG A 182 11.88 7.27 10.73
CA ARG A 182 11.75 6.94 9.30
C ARG A 182 11.43 5.44 9.14
N ALA A 183 10.20 5.06 9.49
CA ALA A 183 9.75 3.68 9.51
C ALA A 183 9.72 3.18 8.06
N THR A 184 10.76 2.44 7.68
CA THR A 184 10.70 1.43 6.64
C THR A 184 9.52 0.53 6.98
N ARG A 185 8.35 0.89 6.46
CA ARG A 185 7.14 0.06 6.53
C ARG A 185 7.40 -1.13 5.64
N ILE A 186 8.14 -2.07 6.20
CA ILE A 186 8.38 -3.40 5.66
C ILE A 186 7.03 -3.92 5.19
N ALA A 187 7.02 -4.44 3.97
CA ALA A 187 5.86 -5.10 3.40
C ALA A 187 5.24 -6.04 4.46
N PRO A 188 3.90 -6.15 4.58
CA PRO A 188 3.31 -7.19 5.41
C PRO A 188 3.87 -8.53 4.93
N PHE A 189 4.76 -9.09 5.74
CA PHE A 189 5.45 -10.32 5.43
C PHE A 189 4.46 -11.48 5.60
N ASN A 190 4.27 -12.24 4.52
CA ASN A 190 3.58 -13.50 4.56
C ASN A 190 4.56 -14.58 4.11
N PRO A 191 4.88 -15.58 4.95
CA PRO A 191 5.88 -16.60 4.63
C PRO A 191 5.53 -17.39 3.37
N ARG A 192 4.23 -17.58 3.06
CA ARG A 192 3.79 -18.25 1.85
C ARG A 192 4.13 -17.43 0.60
N HIS A 193 3.86 -16.13 0.63
CA HIS A 193 4.19 -15.24 -0.49
C HIS A 193 5.71 -15.08 -0.65
N ALA A 194 6.46 -15.02 0.44
CA ALA A 194 7.92 -14.93 0.39
C ALA A 194 8.55 -16.18 -0.25
N ARG A 195 8.06 -17.38 0.12
CA ARG A 195 8.50 -18.65 -0.52
C ARG A 195 8.11 -18.71 -2.00
N GLN A 196 6.93 -18.21 -2.36
CA GLN A 196 6.51 -18.14 -3.76
C GLN A 196 7.43 -17.21 -4.57
N GLN A 197 7.77 -16.03 -4.02
CA GLN A 197 8.71 -15.10 -4.65
C GLN A 197 10.10 -15.70 -4.80
N ALA A 198 10.61 -16.35 -3.75
CA ALA A 198 11.88 -17.08 -3.78
C ALA A 198 11.91 -18.13 -4.88
N SER A 199 10.84 -18.92 -5.01
CA SER A 199 10.72 -19.93 -6.07
C SER A 199 10.74 -19.30 -7.46
N ILE A 200 9.93 -18.27 -7.72
CA ILE A 200 9.90 -17.59 -9.03
C ILE A 200 11.28 -17.06 -9.39
N VAL A 201 11.92 -16.32 -8.48
CA VAL A 201 13.21 -15.69 -8.75
C VAL A 201 14.33 -16.73 -8.90
N SER A 202 14.31 -17.82 -8.13
CA SER A 202 15.29 -18.90 -8.26
C SER A 202 15.18 -19.62 -9.61
N HIS A 203 13.97 -19.84 -10.12
CA HIS A 203 13.78 -20.39 -11.46
C HIS A 203 14.27 -19.44 -12.54
N MET A 204 14.00 -18.13 -12.40
CA MET A 204 14.53 -17.13 -13.32
C MET A 204 16.07 -17.14 -13.32
N ALA A 205 16.70 -17.26 -12.15
CA ALA A 205 18.15 -17.34 -12.03
C ALA A 205 18.71 -18.64 -12.65
N ALA A 206 18.07 -19.78 -12.40
CA ALA A 206 18.46 -21.07 -12.99
C ALA A 206 18.33 -21.09 -14.52
N ALA A 207 17.37 -20.35 -15.07
CA ALA A 207 17.19 -20.16 -16.51
C ALA A 207 18.12 -19.08 -17.11
N GLY A 208 19.02 -18.48 -16.31
CA GLY A 208 19.93 -17.43 -16.78
C GLY A 208 19.25 -16.09 -17.10
N LEU A 209 18.00 -15.88 -16.65
CA LEU A 209 17.24 -14.64 -16.87
C LEU A 209 17.56 -13.55 -15.85
N VAL A 210 18.21 -13.91 -14.74
CA VAL A 210 18.62 -12.95 -13.70
C VAL A 210 20.10 -12.64 -13.82
N ARG A 211 20.45 -11.36 -13.92
CA ARG A 211 21.84 -10.93 -13.94
C ARG A 211 22.45 -11.17 -12.56
N VAL A 212 23.39 -12.11 -12.49
CA VAL A 212 24.18 -12.35 -11.28
C VAL A 212 25.40 -11.44 -11.33
N ARG A 213 25.35 -10.32 -10.60
CA ARG A 213 26.54 -9.46 -10.44
C ARG A 213 27.57 -10.21 -9.59
N SER A 214 28.77 -10.43 -10.14
CA SER A 214 29.94 -10.89 -9.40
C SER A 214 30.82 -9.67 -9.09
N PRO A 215 31.30 -9.50 -7.85
CA PRO A 215 32.20 -8.39 -7.51
C PRO A 215 33.54 -8.45 -8.26
N ASP A 216 33.92 -9.62 -8.79
CA ASP A 216 35.21 -9.87 -9.45
C ASP A 216 35.13 -9.95 -10.97
N ALA A 217 33.94 -9.83 -11.56
CA ALA A 217 33.78 -9.85 -13.02
C ALA A 217 33.91 -8.42 -13.55
N ASN A 218 34.86 -8.20 -14.47
CA ASN A 218 34.84 -7.02 -15.34
C ASN A 218 33.44 -6.93 -15.93
N ASP A 219 32.77 -5.80 -15.66
CA ASP A 219 31.37 -5.56 -16.01
C ASP A 219 31.18 -5.89 -17.48
N ASP A 220 30.56 -7.04 -17.74
CA ASP A 220 30.27 -7.51 -19.09
C ASP A 220 29.51 -6.38 -19.80
N MET A 221 30.01 -5.92 -20.95
CA MET A 221 29.47 -4.78 -21.72
C MET A 221 28.06 -5.05 -22.27
N SER A 222 27.47 -6.19 -21.91
CA SER A 222 26.09 -6.55 -22.22
C SER A 222 25.14 -5.59 -21.50
N PRO A 223 24.13 -5.04 -22.20
CA PRO A 223 23.16 -4.16 -21.59
C PRO A 223 22.44 -4.88 -20.45
N SER A 224 22.31 -4.22 -19.30
CA SER A 224 21.59 -4.79 -18.16
C SER A 224 20.14 -5.08 -18.57
N PRO A 225 19.60 -6.27 -18.28
CA PRO A 225 18.22 -6.57 -18.57
C PRO A 225 17.31 -5.68 -17.72
N ALA A 226 16.27 -5.13 -18.35
CA ALA A 226 15.17 -4.48 -17.65
C ALA A 226 14.10 -5.52 -17.29
N TYR A 227 13.67 -5.53 -16.04
CA TYR A 227 12.64 -6.43 -15.54
C TYR A 227 11.30 -5.71 -15.50
N VAL A 228 10.30 -6.30 -16.18
CA VAL A 228 8.95 -5.75 -16.23
C VAL A 228 8.01 -6.64 -15.41
N GLU A 229 7.45 -6.11 -14.32
CA GLU A 229 6.43 -6.81 -13.54
C GLU A 229 5.04 -6.35 -14.01
N LEU A 230 4.37 -7.22 -14.78
CA LEU A 230 2.99 -7.00 -15.22
C LEU A 230 2.01 -7.39 -14.11
N GLY A 231 1.07 -6.50 -13.78
CA GLY A 231 0.15 -6.72 -12.67
C GLY A 231 0.89 -6.65 -11.32
N ALA A 232 1.84 -5.71 -11.22
CA ALA A 232 2.74 -5.63 -10.08
C ALA A 232 2.02 -5.45 -8.74
N GLY A 233 0.80 -4.89 -8.73
CA GLY A 233 0.04 -4.60 -7.54
C GLY A 233 0.83 -3.70 -6.58
N ARG A 234 1.47 -4.31 -5.58
CA ARG A 234 2.37 -3.63 -4.64
C ARG A 234 3.86 -3.73 -4.99
N GLY A 235 4.27 -4.49 -6.01
CA GLY A 235 5.65 -4.61 -6.49
C GLY A 235 6.55 -5.45 -5.58
N TYR A 236 5.99 -6.43 -4.86
CA TYR A 236 6.79 -7.23 -3.93
C TYR A 236 7.71 -8.23 -4.64
N LEU A 237 7.35 -8.72 -5.83
CA LEU A 237 8.22 -9.63 -6.58
C LEU A 237 9.46 -8.89 -7.07
N SER A 238 9.30 -7.71 -7.66
CA SER A 238 10.45 -6.89 -8.07
C SER A 238 11.31 -6.43 -6.89
N HIS A 239 10.70 -6.08 -5.75
CA HIS A 239 11.46 -5.79 -4.53
C HIS A 239 12.24 -7.01 -4.06
N PHE A 240 11.65 -8.21 -4.11
CA PHE A 240 12.33 -9.44 -3.75
C PHE A 240 13.53 -9.70 -4.68
N LEU A 241 13.34 -9.53 -5.99
CA LEU A 241 14.41 -9.65 -6.99
C LEU A 241 15.58 -8.70 -6.68
N MET A 242 15.29 -7.44 -6.35
CA MET A 242 16.34 -6.48 -5.98
C MET A 242 17.08 -6.87 -4.70
N ASP A 243 16.35 -7.38 -3.70
CA ASP A 243 16.98 -7.82 -2.45
C ASP A 243 17.92 -9.01 -2.70
N ALA A 244 17.48 -10.01 -3.49
CA ALA A 244 18.22 -11.23 -3.75
C ALA A 244 19.40 -11.04 -4.75
N PHE A 245 19.24 -10.21 -5.78
CA PHE A 245 20.20 -10.12 -6.90
C PHE A 245 20.81 -8.72 -7.11
N GLY A 246 20.42 -7.73 -6.32
CA GLY A 246 20.99 -6.39 -6.34
C GLY A 246 20.23 -5.40 -7.23
N PRO A 247 20.82 -4.23 -7.52
CA PRO A 247 20.13 -3.18 -8.27
C PRO A 247 19.89 -3.62 -9.71
N ASN A 248 18.63 -3.56 -10.12
CA ASN A 248 18.13 -3.94 -11.42
C ASN A 248 17.24 -2.82 -11.97
N ASP A 249 17.21 -2.65 -13.28
CA ASP A 249 16.26 -1.73 -13.92
C ASP A 249 14.87 -2.38 -13.88
N LEU A 250 13.92 -1.71 -13.23
CA LEU A 250 12.58 -2.24 -12.99
C LEU A 250 11.51 -1.36 -13.62
N VAL A 251 10.53 -2.00 -14.27
CA VAL A 251 9.29 -1.37 -14.73
C VAL A 251 8.12 -2.07 -14.05
N LEU A 252 7.37 -1.34 -13.22
CA LEU A 252 6.19 -1.87 -12.52
C LEU A 252 4.93 -1.43 -13.24
N VAL A 253 4.22 -2.38 -13.87
CA VAL A 253 3.00 -2.10 -14.63
C VAL A 253 1.79 -2.57 -13.83
N GLU A 254 0.86 -1.68 -13.56
CA GLU A 254 -0.36 -1.98 -12.82
C GLU A 254 -1.51 -1.07 -13.25
N ARG A 255 -2.72 -1.62 -13.31
CA ARG A 255 -3.94 -0.90 -13.73
C ARG A 255 -4.51 -0.03 -12.61
N ARG A 256 -4.22 -0.33 -11.33
CA ARG A 256 -4.79 0.37 -10.17
C ARG A 256 -3.73 0.90 -9.22
N ALA A 257 -4.02 2.03 -8.57
CA ALA A 257 -3.17 2.53 -7.50
C ALA A 257 -3.35 1.69 -6.22
N TYR A 258 -2.30 0.98 -5.80
CA TYR A 258 -2.29 0.25 -4.52
C TYR A 258 -1.62 1.06 -3.41
N ARG A 259 -2.17 0.97 -2.19
CA ARG A 259 -1.47 1.47 -0.99
C ARG A 259 -0.34 0.52 -0.60
N PHE A 260 0.73 1.08 -0.03
CA PHE A 260 1.91 0.35 0.45
C PHE A 260 2.70 -0.36 -0.66
N LYS A 261 2.97 0.35 -1.76
CA LYS A 261 3.88 -0.12 -2.79
C LYS A 261 5.29 -0.32 -2.21
N ALA A 262 5.94 -1.41 -2.62
CA ALA A 262 7.26 -1.85 -2.20
C ALA A 262 8.36 -0.85 -2.59
N GLU A 263 8.12 -0.02 -3.61
CA GLU A 263 8.97 1.12 -3.98
C GLU A 263 9.35 2.03 -2.81
N ARG A 264 8.53 2.09 -1.74
CA ARG A 264 8.84 2.84 -0.52
C ARG A 264 10.02 2.27 0.26
N ASN A 265 10.26 0.97 0.14
CA ASN A 265 11.35 0.25 0.80
C ASN A 265 12.58 0.12 -0.12
N ILE A 266 12.39 0.15 -1.45
CA ILE A 266 13.48 0.14 -2.45
C ILE A 266 14.37 1.40 -2.33
N ARG A 267 13.81 2.52 -1.89
CA ARG A 267 14.50 3.82 -1.74
C ARG A 267 15.50 3.91 -0.57
N GLY A 268 15.70 2.84 0.20
CA GLY A 268 16.63 2.83 1.34
C GLY A 268 18.11 2.70 0.99
N GLY A 269 18.46 2.52 -0.28
CA GLY A 269 19.83 2.18 -0.73
C GLY A 269 20.66 3.31 -1.33
N THR A 270 20.17 4.57 -1.36
CA THR A 270 20.95 5.70 -1.87
C THR A 270 21.15 6.74 -0.79
N SER A 271 22.27 6.59 -0.08
CA SER A 271 22.99 7.71 0.51
C SER A 271 23.42 8.65 -0.62
N VAL A 272 22.80 9.83 -0.68
CA VAL A 272 23.46 11.06 -1.09
C VAL A 272 23.36 12.01 0.10
#